data_AF-A0A2E4W3R2-F1
#
_entry.id   AF-A0A2E4W3R2-F1
#
_cell.length_a   1.000
_cell.length_b   1.000
_cell.length_c   1.000
_cell.angle_alpha   90.00
_cell.angle_beta   90.00
_cell.angle_gamma   90.00
#
_symmetry.space_group_name_H-M   'P 1'
#
loop_
_entity.id
_entity.type
_entity.pdbx_description
1 polymer ?
#
loop_
_entity_poly.entity_id
_entity_poly.type
_entity_poly.pdbx_seq_one_letter_code
_entity_poly.pdbx_strand_id
1 'polypeptide(L)'
;MAHFAELDENNVVLRVLVVGNERIKNEANDEDESIGVAFLKSIFGEDTNWAQTSYWSRFRHNFAGLGHIFDEANDAFIPPAPWPSYVLNENYKWDPPTPYPDDGNRYLWDEETTSWVEDNPCPFPSWSWSEEEQCWISPKPEPEDASHENPYHWNEDTQRWNKGAY
;
A
#
# COMPACT_ATOMS: atom_id res chain seq x y z
N MET A 1 20.99 -6.52 -14.70
CA MET A 1 19.96 -5.77 -15.44
C MET A 1 19.69 -4.50 -14.67
N ALA A 2 19.82 -3.35 -15.32
CA ALA A 2 19.57 -2.04 -14.73
C ALA A 2 18.17 -1.56 -15.08
N HIS A 3 17.56 -0.77 -14.19
CA HIS A 3 16.22 -0.25 -14.37
C HIS A 3 16.29 1.26 -14.53
N PHE A 4 15.51 1.82 -15.45
CA PHE A 4 15.44 3.26 -15.72
C PHE A 4 13.98 3.70 -15.75
N ALA A 5 13.69 4.75 -15.00
CA ALA A 5 12.40 5.42 -14.96
C ALA A 5 12.39 6.57 -15.97
N GLU A 6 11.40 6.59 -16.86
CA GLU A 6 11.13 7.76 -17.70
C GLU A 6 10.36 8.79 -16.87
N LEU A 7 10.76 10.05 -16.93
CA LEU A 7 10.17 11.15 -16.18
C LEU A 7 9.49 12.14 -17.13
N ASP A 8 8.35 12.69 -16.70
CA ASP A 8 7.73 13.84 -17.36
C ASP A 8 8.36 15.17 -16.92
N GLU A 9 7.82 16.28 -17.43
CA GLU A 9 8.27 17.65 -17.11
C GLU A 9 8.13 18.04 -15.63
N ASN A 10 7.34 17.28 -14.85
CA ASN A 10 7.12 17.50 -13.41
C ASN A 10 7.85 16.44 -12.57
N ASN A 11 8.80 15.70 -13.16
CA ASN A 11 9.52 14.59 -12.53
C ASN A 11 8.62 13.43 -12.09
N VAL A 12 7.47 13.23 -12.73
CA VAL A 12 6.59 12.08 -12.49
C VAL A 12 7.03 10.91 -13.37
N VAL A 13 7.15 9.72 -12.78
CA VAL A 13 7.52 8.49 -13.47
C VAL A 13 6.38 8.04 -14.39
N LEU A 14 6.67 7.97 -15.68
CA LEU A 14 5.75 7.52 -16.74
C LEU A 14 5.81 6.01 -16.98
N ARG A 15 7.01 5.41 -16.85
CA ARG A 15 7.25 3.97 -16.96
C ARG A 15 8.63 3.61 -16.44
N VAL A 16 8.85 2.33 -16.17
CA VAL A 16 10.16 1.77 -15.83
C VAL A 16 10.53 0.72 -16.86
N LEU A 17 11.71 0.86 -17.46
CA LEU A 17 12.25 -0.09 -18.43
C LEU A 17 13.51 -0.76 -17.88
N VAL A 18 13.75 -1.98 -18.37
CA VAL A 18 14.93 -2.75 -18.02
C VAL A 18 15.93 -2.69 -19.17
N VAL A 19 17.16 -2.32 -18.84
CA VAL A 19 18.29 -2.25 -19.77
C VAL A 19 19.32 -3.32 -19.39
N GLY A 20 19.80 -4.06 -20.39
CA GLY A 20 20.88 -5.03 -20.21
C GLY A 20 22.18 -4.36 -19.76
N ASN A 21 22.95 -5.00 -18.87
CA ASN A 21 24.12 -4.36 -18.25
C ASN A 21 25.19 -4.00 -19.28
N GLU A 22 25.35 -4.84 -20.30
CA GLU A 22 26.19 -4.63 -21.49
C GLU A 22 25.87 -3.35 -22.27
N ARG A 23 24.70 -2.73 -22.08
CA ARG A 23 24.33 -1.46 -22.72
C ARG A 23 24.59 -0.23 -21.85
N ILE A 24 25.06 -0.41 -20.61
CA ILE A 24 25.30 0.69 -19.66
C ILE A 24 26.72 0.70 -19.11
N LYS A 25 27.64 -0.05 -19.74
CA LYS A 25 29.02 -0.15 -19.29
C LYS A 25 29.91 0.85 -20.02
N ASN A 26 30.78 1.52 -19.28
CA ASN A 26 31.81 2.40 -19.82
C ASN A 26 33.04 1.60 -20.30
N GLU A 27 34.08 2.31 -20.77
CA GLU A 27 35.33 1.69 -21.25
C GLU A 27 36.08 0.90 -20.16
N ALA A 28 35.86 1.24 -18.88
CA ALA A 28 36.39 0.52 -17.72
C ALA A 28 35.53 -0.70 -17.31
N ASN A 29 34.45 -0.99 -18.05
CA ASN A 29 33.48 -2.07 -17.79
C ASN A 29 32.67 -1.89 -16.49
N ASP A 30 32.60 -0.65 -15.97
CA ASP A 30 31.75 -0.24 -14.86
C ASP A 30 30.40 0.29 -15.37
N GLU A 31 29.33 0.12 -14.59
CA GLU A 31 28.00 0.63 -14.90
C GLU A 31 27.97 2.17 -14.79
N ASP A 32 27.46 2.84 -15.82
CA ASP A 32 27.35 4.28 -15.94
C ASP A 32 25.94 4.66 -16.41
N GLU A 33 25.23 5.40 -15.55
CA GLU A 33 23.87 5.85 -15.79
C GLU A 33 23.75 6.67 -17.07
N SER A 34 24.72 7.53 -17.38
CA SER A 34 24.68 8.43 -18.53
C SER A 34 24.67 7.67 -19.86
N ILE A 35 25.36 6.51 -19.92
CA ILE A 35 25.37 5.63 -21.08
C ILE A 35 23.99 4.98 -21.26
N GLY A 36 23.36 4.55 -20.16
CA GLY A 36 22.00 4.01 -20.19
C GLY A 36 20.95 5.04 -20.62
N VAL A 37 21.06 6.28 -20.11
CA VAL A 37 20.20 7.40 -20.52
C VAL A 37 20.37 7.69 -22.01
N ALA A 38 21.61 7.77 -22.51
CA ALA A 38 21.88 8.00 -23.93
C ALA A 38 21.32 6.87 -24.82
N PHE A 39 21.45 5.61 -24.38
CA PHE A 39 20.86 4.47 -25.08
C PHE A 39 19.33 4.57 -25.17
N LEU A 40 18.66 4.93 -24.07
CA LEU A 40 17.19 5.08 -24.06
C LEU A 40 16.73 6.26 -24.92
N LYS A 41 17.42 7.40 -24.87
CA LYS A 41 17.17 8.54 -25.76
C LYS A 41 17.32 8.18 -27.24
N SER A 42 18.31 7.35 -27.60
CA SER A 42 18.48 6.89 -28.99
C SER A 42 17.29 6.06 -29.52
N ILE A 43 16.50 5.46 -28.63
CA ILE A 43 15.34 4.62 -28.98
C ILE A 43 14.04 5.43 -28.91
N PHE A 44 13.87 6.24 -27.86
CA PHE A 44 12.60 6.91 -27.56
C PHE A 44 12.56 8.41 -27.90
N GLY A 45 13.70 9.01 -28.25
CA GLY A 45 13.86 10.41 -28.60
C GLY A 45 14.69 11.19 -27.58
N GLU A 46 15.40 12.21 -28.07
CA GLU A 46 16.29 13.06 -27.25
C GLU A 46 15.56 13.87 -26.18
N ASP A 47 14.28 14.17 -26.41
CA ASP A 47 13.42 14.95 -25.51
C ASP A 47 12.94 14.14 -24.29
N THR A 48 13.22 12.82 -24.24
CA THR A 48 12.89 11.99 -23.07
C THR A 48 13.84 12.23 -21.90
N ASN A 49 13.32 12.12 -20.68
CA ASN A 49 14.11 12.22 -19.44
C ASN A 49 14.13 10.87 -18.73
N TRP A 50 15.31 10.44 -18.26
CA TRP A 50 15.49 9.12 -17.66
C TRP A 50 16.38 9.19 -16.43
N ALA A 51 15.99 8.48 -15.38
CA ALA A 51 16.78 8.29 -14.17
C ALA A 51 16.88 6.80 -13.84
N GLN A 52 18.08 6.30 -13.53
CA GLN A 52 18.27 4.92 -13.11
C GLN A 52 17.59 4.69 -11.75
N THR A 53 17.08 3.49 -11.49
CA THR A 53 16.43 3.11 -10.23
C THR A 53 16.99 1.79 -9.70
N SER A 54 16.99 1.64 -8.37
CA SER A 54 17.57 0.49 -7.68
C SER A 54 16.48 -0.38 -7.07
N TYR A 55 16.37 -1.62 -7.53
CA TYR A 55 15.42 -2.59 -6.96
C TYR A 55 15.68 -2.88 -5.48
N TRP A 56 16.96 -2.83 -5.08
CA TRP A 56 17.41 -3.11 -3.70
C TRP A 56 17.67 -1.83 -2.90
N SER A 57 17.18 -0.67 -3.36
CA SER A 57 17.35 0.62 -2.66
C SER A 57 18.82 0.96 -2.35
N ARG A 58 19.77 0.54 -3.21
CA ARG A 58 21.21 0.85 -3.03
C ARG A 58 21.54 2.33 -3.22
N PHE A 59 20.73 3.00 -4.02
CA PHE A 59 20.73 4.42 -4.30
C PHE A 59 19.28 4.82 -4.58
N ARG A 60 18.99 6.13 -4.54
CA ARG A 60 17.67 6.70 -4.81
C ARG A 60 16.52 6.31 -3.88
N HIS A 61 16.85 5.82 -2.69
CA HIS A 61 15.96 5.42 -1.59
C HIS A 61 14.89 4.36 -1.93
N ASN A 62 13.98 4.62 -2.85
CA ASN A 62 12.94 3.69 -3.28
C ASN A 62 13.10 3.29 -4.74
N PHE A 63 12.58 2.12 -5.08
CA PHE A 63 12.42 1.74 -6.47
C PHE A 63 11.32 2.61 -7.12
N ALA A 64 11.65 3.26 -8.24
CA ALA A 64 10.69 3.99 -9.05
C ALA A 64 9.52 3.09 -9.50
N GLY A 65 8.31 3.64 -9.44
CA GLY A 65 7.09 3.03 -9.93
C GLY A 65 6.25 4.07 -10.67
N LEU A 66 5.28 3.62 -11.46
CA LEU A 66 4.38 4.51 -12.19
C LEU A 66 3.72 5.52 -11.25
N GLY A 67 3.80 6.81 -11.58
CA GLY A 67 3.23 7.90 -10.78
C GLY A 67 4.07 8.33 -9.58
N HIS A 68 5.24 7.73 -9.33
CA HIS A 68 6.18 8.25 -8.33
C HIS A 68 6.73 9.60 -8.80
N ILE A 69 7.05 10.48 -7.85
CA ILE A 69 7.76 11.74 -8.11
C ILE A 69 9.24 11.50 -7.84
N PHE A 70 10.10 11.91 -8.76
CA PHE A 70 11.54 11.96 -8.52
C PHE A 70 11.93 13.30 -7.89
N ASP A 71 12.30 13.26 -6.62
CA ASP A 71 12.83 14.40 -5.88
C ASP A 71 14.35 14.46 -6.08
N GLU A 72 14.78 15.34 -6.98
CA GLU A 72 16.20 15.54 -7.31
C GLU A 72 17.02 16.08 -6.15
N ALA A 73 16.43 16.90 -5.28
CA ALA A 73 17.16 17.52 -4.16
C ALA A 73 17.57 16.48 -3.12
N ASN A 74 16.74 15.46 -2.96
CA ASN A 74 16.91 14.37 -2.02
C ASN A 74 17.40 13.07 -2.68
N ASP A 75 17.59 13.08 -4.01
CA ASP A 75 17.86 11.91 -4.85
C ASP A 75 16.95 10.75 -4.44
N ALA A 76 15.63 10.92 -4.53
CA ALA A 76 14.67 9.93 -4.05
C ALA A 76 13.45 9.78 -4.98
N PHE A 77 13.01 8.55 -5.22
CA PHE A 77 11.70 8.30 -5.80
C PHE A 77 10.65 8.24 -4.69
N ILE A 78 9.67 9.13 -4.71
CA ILE A 78 8.61 9.22 -3.71
C ILE A 78 7.32 8.69 -4.32
N PRO A 79 6.73 7.60 -3.80
CA PRO A 79 5.43 7.13 -4.27
C PRO A 79 4.35 8.18 -4.01
N PRO A 80 3.22 8.16 -4.74
CA PRO A 80 2.06 8.97 -4.36
C PRO A 80 1.61 8.60 -2.94
N ALA A 81 1.18 9.59 -2.17
CA ALA A 81 0.64 9.36 -0.83
C ALA A 81 -0.56 8.41 -0.91
N PRO A 82 -0.60 7.32 -0.12
CA PRO A 82 -1.76 6.42 -0.08
C PRO A 82 -3.03 7.15 0.36
N TRP A 83 -2.86 8.07 1.32
CA TRP A 83 -3.92 8.91 1.88
C TRP A 83 -3.40 10.31 2.20
N PRO A 84 -4.26 11.34 2.20
CA PRO A 84 -3.88 12.71 2.54
C PRO A 84 -3.27 12.88 3.94
N SER A 85 -3.69 12.09 4.93
CA SER A 85 -3.18 12.21 6.30
C SER A 85 -1.78 11.61 6.49
N TYR A 86 -1.30 10.80 5.55
CA TYR A 86 -0.01 10.13 5.68
C TYR A 86 1.12 11.14 5.57
N VAL A 87 2.15 10.96 6.38
CA VAL A 87 3.29 11.86 6.45
C VAL A 87 4.51 11.18 5.85
N LEU A 88 5.25 11.90 5.01
CA LEU A 88 6.48 11.41 4.43
C LEU A 88 7.57 11.42 5.51
N ASN A 89 8.16 10.27 5.79
CA ASN A 89 9.25 10.14 6.75
C ASN A 89 10.63 10.44 6.14
N GLU A 90 11.67 10.42 6.97
CA GLU A 90 13.07 10.66 6.56
C GLU A 90 13.63 9.62 5.58
N ASN A 91 12.96 8.47 5.44
CA ASN A 91 13.30 7.42 4.47
C ASN A 91 12.49 7.53 3.17
N TYR A 92 11.76 8.62 2.96
CA TYR A 92 10.90 8.87 1.79
C TYR A 92 9.81 7.81 1.63
N LYS A 93 9.28 7.32 2.75
CA LYS A 93 8.11 6.42 2.80
C LYS A 93 6.97 7.11 3.54
N TRP A 94 5.74 6.75 3.15
CA TRP A 94 4.54 7.28 3.77
C TRP A 94 4.19 6.48 5.02
N ASP A 95 4.18 7.14 6.17
CA ASP A 95 3.72 6.57 7.43
C ASP A 95 2.34 7.12 7.81
N PRO A 96 1.45 6.29 8.38
CA PRO A 96 0.22 6.77 8.98
C PRO A 96 0.54 7.65 10.21
N PRO A 97 -0.27 8.68 10.50
CA PRO A 97 -0.07 9.51 11.69
C PRO A 97 -0.34 8.74 12.99
N THR A 98 -1.18 7.70 12.93
CA THR A 98 -1.53 6.84 14.07
C THR A 98 -0.83 5.47 13.90
N PRO A 99 -0.04 5.00 14.88
CA PRO A 99 0.62 3.69 14.81
C PRO A 99 -0.36 2.52 14.65
N TYR A 100 0.03 1.52 13.86
CA TYR A 100 -0.74 0.28 13.72
C TYR A 100 -0.78 -0.47 15.07
N PRO A 101 -1.95 -0.94 15.55
CA PRO A 101 -2.03 -1.68 16.81
C PRO A 101 -1.24 -3.00 16.81
N ASP A 102 -0.56 -3.30 17.92
CA ASP A 102 0.25 -4.52 18.11
C ASP A 102 -0.44 -5.51 19.07
N ASP A 103 -1.69 -5.85 18.77
CA ASP A 103 -2.51 -6.78 19.54
C ASP A 103 -2.80 -8.10 18.78
N GLY A 104 -2.23 -8.25 17.58
CA GLY A 104 -2.41 -9.40 16.71
C GLY A 104 -3.67 -9.35 15.84
N ASN A 105 -4.51 -8.32 15.97
CA ASN A 105 -5.71 -8.17 15.15
C ASN A 105 -5.40 -7.51 13.79
N ARG A 106 -6.35 -7.63 12.87
CA ARG A 106 -6.28 -7.02 11.53
C ARG A 106 -7.07 -5.72 11.52
N TYR A 107 -6.44 -4.66 11.01
CA TYR A 107 -7.05 -3.34 10.91
C TYR A 107 -6.99 -2.79 9.49
N LEU A 108 -7.98 -1.96 9.16
CA LEU A 108 -8.05 -1.12 7.98
C LEU A 108 -7.85 0.34 8.40
N TRP A 109 -7.26 1.15 7.53
CA TRP A 109 -7.11 2.58 7.78
C TRP A 109 -8.44 3.31 7.50
N ASP A 110 -8.90 4.10 8.46
CA ASP A 110 -9.99 5.06 8.30
C ASP A 110 -9.40 6.48 8.21
N GLU A 111 -9.49 7.07 7.01
CA GLU A 111 -8.96 8.41 6.73
C GLU A 111 -9.78 9.52 7.39
N GLU A 112 -11.10 9.34 7.58
CA GLU A 112 -11.95 10.38 8.15
C GLU A 112 -11.63 10.61 9.63
N THR A 113 -11.31 9.53 10.35
CA THR A 113 -10.95 9.57 11.77
C THR A 113 -9.44 9.52 12.00
N THR A 114 -8.64 9.32 10.96
CA THR A 114 -7.17 9.14 11.01
C THR A 114 -6.73 8.05 11.99
N SER A 115 -7.44 6.91 11.95
CA SER A 115 -7.24 5.81 12.90
C SER A 115 -7.40 4.44 12.24
N TRP A 116 -6.92 3.41 12.94
CA TRP A 116 -7.09 2.01 12.54
C TRP A 116 -8.44 1.47 13.04
N VAL A 117 -9.25 0.92 12.14
CA VAL A 117 -10.53 0.26 12.44
C VAL A 117 -10.36 -1.24 12.21
N GLU A 118 -10.74 -2.06 13.19
CA GLU A 118 -10.61 -3.51 13.09
C GLU A 118 -11.42 -4.03 11.88
N ASP A 119 -10.81 -4.88 11.05
CA ASP A 119 -11.41 -5.42 9.80
C ASP A 119 -12.58 -6.36 10.09
N ASN A 120 -12.50 -7.08 11.22
CA ASN A 120 -13.51 -8.03 11.65
C ASN A 120 -13.79 -7.90 13.16
N PRO A 121 -14.36 -6.76 13.61
CA PRO A 121 -14.55 -6.49 15.02
C PRO A 121 -15.55 -7.48 15.62
N CYS A 122 -15.34 -7.84 16.87
CA CYS A 122 -16.34 -8.60 17.64
C CYS A 122 -17.68 -7.84 17.63
N PRO A 123 -18.76 -8.37 17.04
CA PRO A 123 -20.01 -7.63 16.89
C PRO A 123 -20.61 -7.19 18.23
N PHE A 124 -20.43 -8.02 19.27
CA PHE A 124 -20.85 -7.73 20.62
C PHE A 124 -19.86 -8.30 21.64
N PRO A 125 -19.63 -7.63 22.79
CA PRO A 125 -18.65 -8.07 23.80
C PRO A 125 -18.80 -9.51 24.29
N SER A 126 -20.02 -10.06 24.25
CA SER A 126 -20.27 -11.45 24.65
C SER A 126 -19.91 -12.51 23.60
N TRP A 127 -19.68 -12.13 22.35
CA TRP A 127 -19.38 -13.08 21.29
C TRP A 127 -17.91 -13.52 21.35
N SER A 128 -17.63 -14.73 20.90
CA SER A 128 -16.28 -15.31 20.88
C SER A 128 -15.90 -15.79 19.49
N TRP A 129 -14.65 -15.54 19.07
CA TRP A 129 -14.13 -16.04 17.81
C TRP A 129 -13.99 -17.57 17.83
N SER A 130 -14.50 -18.23 16.81
CA SER A 130 -14.28 -19.65 16.55
C SER A 130 -13.22 -19.84 15.49
N GLU A 131 -12.10 -20.44 15.87
CA GLU A 131 -11.05 -20.80 14.91
C GLU A 131 -11.47 -21.91 13.95
N GLU A 132 -12.40 -22.78 14.35
CA GLU A 132 -12.89 -23.88 13.50
C GLU A 132 -13.81 -23.35 12.39
N GLU A 133 -14.73 -22.47 12.74
CA GLU A 133 -15.74 -21.92 11.81
C GLU A 133 -15.28 -20.61 11.15
N GLN A 134 -14.16 -20.04 11.61
CA GLN A 134 -13.62 -18.74 11.18
C GLN A 134 -14.70 -17.64 11.25
N CYS A 135 -15.46 -17.61 12.34
CA CYS A 135 -16.52 -16.63 12.56
C CYS A 135 -16.71 -16.29 14.05
N TRP A 136 -17.34 -15.15 14.32
CA TRP A 136 -17.78 -14.80 15.67
C TRP A 136 -19.04 -15.61 16.04
N ILE A 137 -18.99 -16.33 17.15
CA ILE A 137 -20.10 -17.12 17.67
C ILE A 137 -20.72 -16.42 18.87
N SER A 138 -22.03 -16.18 18.80
CA SER A 138 -22.81 -15.67 19.92
C SER A 138 -22.94 -16.69 21.06
N PRO A 139 -23.06 -16.28 22.34
CA PRO A 139 -23.21 -17.21 23.47
C PRO A 139 -24.40 -18.16 23.39
N LYS A 140 -25.43 -17.81 22.62
CA LYS A 140 -26.63 -18.63 22.41
C LYS A 140 -26.94 -18.72 20.92
N PRO A 141 -27.25 -19.91 20.41
CA PRO A 141 -27.57 -20.08 19.00
C PRO A 141 -28.72 -19.17 18.58
N GLU A 142 -28.64 -18.67 17.34
CA GLU A 142 -29.71 -17.92 16.72
C GLU A 142 -30.99 -18.80 16.62
N PRO A 143 -32.19 -18.24 16.80
CA PRO A 143 -33.43 -19.00 16.65
C PRO A 143 -33.53 -19.68 15.28
N GLU A 144 -33.99 -20.93 15.25
CA GLU A 144 -34.10 -21.73 14.01
C GLU A 144 -35.04 -21.11 12.96
N ASP A 145 -35.97 -20.25 13.39
CA ASP A 145 -36.91 -19.54 12.52
C ASP A 145 -36.37 -18.19 12.01
N ALA A 146 -35.13 -17.82 12.36
CA ALA A 146 -34.50 -16.58 11.93
C ALA A 146 -34.30 -16.57 10.41
N SER A 147 -34.78 -15.51 9.78
CA SER A 147 -34.66 -15.31 8.35
C SER A 147 -34.86 -13.83 8.00
N HIS A 148 -34.68 -13.47 6.73
CA HIS A 148 -34.99 -12.12 6.28
C HIS A 148 -36.46 -11.74 6.52
N GLU A 149 -37.39 -12.71 6.49
CA GLU A 149 -38.83 -12.56 6.77
C GLU A 149 -39.17 -12.52 8.28
N ASN A 150 -38.22 -12.95 9.11
CA ASN A 150 -38.36 -13.08 10.55
C ASN A 150 -37.06 -12.65 11.24
N PRO A 151 -36.77 -11.33 11.24
CA PRO A 151 -35.49 -10.84 11.71
C PRO A 151 -35.37 -11.01 13.23
N TYR A 152 -34.22 -11.48 13.69
CA TYR A 152 -33.83 -11.41 15.09
C TYR A 152 -32.61 -10.51 15.22
N HIS A 153 -32.50 -9.82 16.35
CA HIS A 153 -31.32 -9.06 16.72
C HIS A 153 -30.83 -9.49 18.09
N TRP A 154 -29.50 -9.59 18.25
CA TRP A 154 -28.89 -9.90 19.52
C TRP A 154 -29.04 -8.70 20.47
N ASN A 155 -29.52 -8.95 21.69
CA ASN A 155 -29.57 -7.96 22.75
C ASN A 155 -28.48 -8.30 23.79
N GLU A 156 -27.45 -7.45 23.82
CA GLU A 156 -26.29 -7.65 24.68
C GLU A 156 -26.64 -7.55 26.17
N ASP A 157 -27.49 -6.61 26.58
CA ASP A 157 -27.85 -6.43 27.99
C ASP A 157 -28.55 -7.66 28.59
N THR A 158 -29.37 -8.34 27.78
CA THR A 158 -30.15 -9.51 28.20
C THR A 158 -29.54 -10.85 27.77
N GLN A 159 -28.49 -10.81 26.95
CA GLN A 159 -27.82 -11.98 26.36
C GLN A 159 -28.81 -12.91 25.66
N ARG A 160 -29.71 -12.34 24.85
CA ARG A 160 -30.81 -13.05 24.16
C ARG A 160 -31.08 -12.46 22.78
N TRP A 161 -31.62 -13.30 21.89
CA TRP A 161 -32.17 -12.89 20.62
C TRP A 161 -33.58 -12.30 20.81
N ASN A 162 -33.78 -11.07 20.35
CA ASN A 162 -35.07 -10.40 20.34
C ASN A 162 -35.63 -10.40 18.92
N LYS A 163 -36.91 -10.76 18.78
CA LYS A 163 -37.60 -10.70 17.49
C LYS A 163 -37.76 -9.24 17.08
N GLY A 164 -37.26 -8.90 15.89
CA GLY A 164 -37.43 -7.58 15.28
C GLY A 164 -38.85 -7.41 14.74
N ALA A 165 -39.34 -6.17 14.75
CA ALA A 165 -40.47 -5.74 13.94
C ALA A 165 -39.90 -4.90 12.78
N TYR A 166 -40.48 -5.05 11.59
CA TYR A 166 -40.19 -4.15 10.46
C TYR A 166 -40.63 -2.71 10.77
#